data_AF-A0A9D4Z7Q9-F1
#
_entry.id   AF-A0A9D4Z7Q9-F1
#
_cell.length_a   1.000
_cell.length_b   1.000
_cell.length_c   1.000
_cell.angle_alpha   90.00
_cell.angle_beta   90.00
_cell.angle_gamma   90.00
#
_symmetry.space_group_name_H-M   'P 1'
#
loop_
_entity.id
_entity.type
_entity.pdbx_description
1 polymer ?
#
loop_
_entity_poly.entity_id
_entity_poly.type
_entity_poly.pdbx_seq_one_letter_code
_entity_poly.pdbx_strand_id
1 'polypeptide(L)'
;MGCMHSRGKGMSSSALPYKRTPHSWLKISNQEVEDHICKLAKKALTPSQIGVILRDSHGIGQVKSVTGSKVLRILKGHGLGHESLKICTI
;
A
#
# COMPACT_ATOMS: atom_id res chain seq x y z
N MET A 1 13.69 0.34 -12.57
CA MET A 1 15.07 0.17 -13.06
C MET A 1 15.84 -0.65 -12.03
N GLY A 2 15.81 -1.98 -12.13
CA GLY A 2 16.53 -2.87 -11.20
C GLY A 2 18.02 -3.05 -11.53
N CYS A 3 18.46 -2.51 -12.67
CA CYS A 3 19.80 -2.70 -13.20
C CYS A 3 20.48 -1.34 -13.47
N MET A 4 20.27 -0.35 -12.61
CA MET A 4 20.84 1.00 -12.79
C MET A 4 22.38 0.98 -12.89
N HIS A 5 23.01 0.03 -12.21
CA HIS A 5 24.47 -0.14 -12.17
C HIS A 5 24.95 -1.49 -12.74
N SER A 6 24.07 -2.23 -13.43
CA SER A 6 24.39 -3.56 -13.97
C SER A 6 23.91 -3.71 -15.41
N ARG A 7 24.61 -4.51 -16.23
CA ARG A 7 24.34 -4.64 -17.68
C ARG A 7 23.12 -5.54 -18.02
N GLY A 8 22.45 -6.09 -17.02
CA GLY A 8 21.30 -6.99 -17.20
C GLY A 8 20.04 -6.27 -17.68
N LYS A 9 19.17 -6.98 -18.42
CA LYS A 9 17.90 -6.46 -18.97
C LYS A 9 16.67 -7.17 -18.39
N GLY A 10 16.64 -7.39 -17.07
CA GLY A 10 15.49 -8.03 -16.42
C GLY A 10 14.21 -7.18 -16.52
N MET A 11 13.07 -7.82 -16.81
CA MET A 11 11.76 -7.15 -17.00
C MET A 11 10.72 -7.47 -15.92
N SER A 12 11.10 -8.13 -14.83
CA SER A 12 10.15 -8.51 -13.79
C SER A 12 9.57 -7.29 -13.07
N SER A 13 8.25 -7.14 -13.13
CA SER A 13 7.50 -6.10 -12.43
C SER A 13 6.08 -6.57 -12.19
N SER A 14 5.44 -6.04 -11.15
CA SER A 14 4.04 -6.35 -10.84
C SER A 14 3.12 -5.82 -11.94
N ALA A 15 2.26 -6.68 -12.50
CA ALA A 15 1.21 -6.30 -13.44
C ALA A 15 -0.10 -6.03 -12.69
N LEU A 16 -0.61 -4.80 -12.81
CA LEU A 16 -1.88 -4.42 -12.18
C LEU A 16 -3.07 -4.90 -13.02
N PRO A 17 -4.19 -5.30 -12.39
CA PRO A 17 -5.40 -5.63 -13.13
C PRO A 17 -5.95 -4.38 -13.84
N TYR A 18 -6.56 -4.59 -15.00
CA TYR A 18 -7.16 -3.51 -15.79
C TYR A 18 -8.33 -2.82 -15.04
N LYS A 19 -9.20 -3.63 -14.43
CA LYS A 19 -10.34 -3.13 -13.65
C LYS A 19 -9.84 -2.51 -12.34
N ARG A 20 -10.22 -1.25 -12.12
CA ARG A 20 -9.89 -0.49 -10.90
C ARG A 20 -10.98 -0.55 -9.83
N THR A 21 -12.14 -1.12 -10.14
CA THR A 21 -13.21 -1.33 -9.18
C THR A 21 -12.84 -2.48 -8.21
N PRO A 22 -13.27 -2.41 -6.94
CA PRO A 22 -13.12 -3.54 -6.05
C PRO A 22 -13.91 -4.74 -6.58
N HIS A 23 -13.43 -5.95 -6.27
CA HIS A 23 -14.11 -7.18 -6.65
C HIS A 23 -15.36 -7.38 -5.79
N SER A 24 -16.40 -8.02 -6.34
CA SER A 24 -17.70 -8.20 -5.68
C SER A 24 -17.67 -9.05 -4.41
N TRP A 25 -16.66 -9.90 -4.23
CA TRP A 25 -16.47 -10.70 -3.01
C TRP A 25 -15.89 -9.90 -1.83
N LEU A 26 -15.40 -8.68 -2.06
CA LEU A 26 -14.77 -7.86 -1.04
C LEU A 26 -15.85 -7.06 -0.32
N LYS A 27 -16.27 -7.54 0.86
CA LYS A 27 -17.32 -6.92 1.69
C LYS A 27 -16.81 -5.82 2.63
N ILE A 28 -15.51 -5.55 2.61
CA ILE A 28 -14.87 -4.61 3.52
C ILE A 28 -15.25 -3.18 3.12
N SER A 29 -15.69 -2.40 4.10
CA SER A 29 -16.04 -1.00 3.91
C SER A 29 -14.79 -0.10 3.88
N ASN A 30 -14.90 1.08 3.26
CA ASN A 30 -13.79 2.04 3.20
C ASN A 30 -13.30 2.44 4.60
N GLN A 31 -14.21 2.60 5.55
CA GLN A 31 -13.91 2.98 6.93
C GLN A 31 -13.06 1.93 7.64
N GLU A 32 -13.41 0.65 7.48
CA GLU A 32 -12.64 -0.46 8.06
C GLU A 32 -11.22 -0.49 7.50
N VAL A 33 -11.03 -0.23 6.19
CA VAL A 33 -9.68 -0.17 5.61
C VAL A 33 -8.84 0.93 6.24
N GLU A 34 -9.42 2.11 6.47
CA GLU A 34 -8.72 3.23 7.12
C GLU A 34 -8.34 2.91 8.57
N ASP A 35 -9.24 2.27 9.32
CA ASP A 35 -8.95 1.83 10.68
C ASP A 35 -7.82 0.80 10.73
N HIS A 36 -7.78 -0.14 9.80
CA HIS A 36 -6.72 -1.13 9.70
C HIS A 36 -5.37 -0.47 9.37
N ILE A 37 -5.37 0.49 8.44
CA ILE A 37 -4.17 1.28 8.10
C ILE A 37 -3.68 2.05 9.33
N CYS A 38 -4.58 2.71 10.07
CA CYS A 38 -4.23 3.47 11.27
C CYS A 38 -3.64 2.57 12.37
N LYS A 39 -4.25 1.40 12.62
CA LYS A 39 -3.74 0.40 13.57
C LYS A 39 -2.34 -0.09 13.19
N LEU A 40 -2.08 -0.36 11.92
CA LEU A 40 -0.77 -0.82 11.43
C LEU A 40 0.28 0.31 11.46
N ALA A 41 -0.13 1.55 11.20
CA ALA A 41 0.75 2.70 11.29
C ALA A 41 1.20 3.00 12.72
N LYS A 42 0.30 2.83 13.71
CA LYS A 42 0.65 2.91 15.14
C LYS A 42 1.67 1.86 15.57
N LYS A 43 1.73 0.71 14.87
CA LYS A 43 2.76 -0.33 15.06
C LYS A 43 4.09 0.00 14.36
N ALA A 44 4.27 1.23 13.89
CA ALA A 44 5.46 1.74 13.19
C ALA A 44 5.83 0.95 11.92
N LEU A 45 4.85 0.34 11.24
CA LEU A 45 5.09 -0.35 9.97
C LEU A 45 5.24 0.65 8.81
N THR A 46 6.14 0.35 7.89
CA THR A 46 6.32 1.16 6.68
C THR A 46 5.11 1.03 5.76
N PRO A 47 4.75 2.06 4.97
CA PRO A 47 3.59 2.00 4.07
C PRO A 47 3.68 0.86 3.04
N SER A 48 4.89 0.47 2.63
CA SER A 48 5.10 -0.70 1.77
C SER A 48 4.69 -1.99 2.48
N GLN A 49 5.11 -2.20 3.73
CA GLN A 49 4.73 -3.37 4.52
C GLN A 49 3.22 -3.40 4.81
N ILE A 50 2.62 -2.24 5.11
CA ILE A 50 1.17 -2.12 5.31
C ILE A 50 0.42 -2.60 4.07
N GLY A 51 0.86 -2.20 2.88
CA GLY A 51 0.25 -2.63 1.62
C GLY A 51 0.39 -4.14 1.34
N VAL A 52 1.46 -4.78 1.83
CA VAL A 52 1.67 -6.24 1.73
C VAL A 52 0.72 -6.97 2.67
N ILE A 53 0.64 -6.56 3.94
CA ILE A 53 -0.25 -7.19 4.94
C ILE A 53 -1.73 -7.07 4.54
N LEU A 54 -2.15 -5.93 4.00
CA LEU A 54 -3.51 -5.76 3.49
C LEU A 54 -3.81 -6.69 2.31
N ARG A 55 -2.81 -7.02 1.50
CA ARG A 55 -2.94 -7.95 0.37
C ARG A 55 -3.02 -9.40 0.84
N ASP A 56 -2.11 -9.81 1.71
CA ASP A 56 -1.97 -11.21 2.11
C ASP A 56 -3.01 -11.64 3.15
N SER A 57 -3.32 -10.79 4.13
CA SER A 57 -4.24 -11.14 5.22
C SER A 57 -5.69 -10.74 4.96
N HIS A 58 -5.91 -9.60 4.27
CA HIS A 58 -7.26 -9.04 4.08
C HIS A 58 -7.76 -9.19 2.64
N GLY A 59 -6.93 -9.68 1.70
CA GLY A 59 -7.30 -9.83 0.29
C GLY A 59 -7.46 -8.51 -0.47
N ILE A 60 -7.03 -7.38 0.10
CA ILE A 60 -7.11 -6.07 -0.54
C ILE A 60 -5.88 -5.89 -1.43
N GLY A 61 -6.02 -6.24 -2.72
CA GLY A 61 -4.91 -6.12 -3.68
C GLY A 61 -4.42 -4.69 -3.90
N GLN A 62 -5.35 -3.72 -3.95
CA GLN A 62 -5.06 -2.30 -4.14
C GLN A 62 -5.95 -1.43 -3.24
N VAL A 63 -5.33 -0.72 -2.30
CA VAL A 63 -6.02 0.22 -1.39
C VAL A 63 -6.72 1.33 -2.17
N LYS A 64 -6.12 1.78 -3.28
CA LYS A 64 -6.70 2.82 -4.15
C LYS A 64 -8.04 2.40 -4.76
N SER A 65 -8.25 1.11 -5.01
CA SER A 65 -9.49 0.62 -5.61
C SER A 65 -10.67 0.68 -4.63
N VAL A 66 -10.40 0.59 -3.33
CA VAL A 66 -11.41 0.59 -2.27
C VAL A 66 -11.64 2.03 -1.80
N THR A 67 -10.60 2.67 -1.27
CA THR A 67 -10.69 3.98 -0.61
C THR A 67 -10.54 5.17 -1.58
N GLY A 68 -10.16 4.96 -2.84
CA GLY A 68 -9.89 6.04 -3.81
C GLY A 68 -8.56 6.79 -3.61
N SER A 69 -7.99 6.72 -2.41
CA SER A 69 -6.72 7.35 -2.01
C SER A 69 -5.59 6.34 -1.81
N LYS A 70 -4.33 6.81 -1.91
CA LYS A 70 -3.14 6.01 -1.57
C LYS A 70 -2.91 5.99 -0.06
N VAL A 71 -2.28 4.93 0.45
CA VAL A 71 -1.93 4.76 1.87
C VAL A 71 -1.22 6.00 2.45
N LEU A 72 -0.22 6.54 1.74
CA LEU A 72 0.49 7.75 2.18
C LEU A 72 -0.42 8.97 2.35
N ARG A 73 -1.46 9.13 1.52
CA ARG A 73 -2.40 10.26 1.62
C ARG A 73 -3.30 10.11 2.84
N ILE A 74 -3.77 8.89 3.10
CA ILE A 74 -4.59 8.55 4.28
C ILE A 74 -3.77 8.85 5.55
N LEU A 75 -2.53 8.36 5.62
CA LEU A 75 -1.64 8.59 6.77
C LEU A 75 -1.32 10.08 6.98
N LYS A 76 -1.15 10.86 5.90
CA LYS A 76 -0.95 12.31 5.99
C LYS A 76 -2.20 13.02 6.51
N GLY A 77 -3.39 12.60 6.10
CA GLY A 77 -4.65 13.14 6.61
C GLY A 77 -4.86 12.92 8.11
N HIS A 78 -4.38 11.80 8.64
CA HIS A 78 -4.44 11.48 10.07
C HIS A 78 -3.25 12.00 10.90
N GLY A 79 -2.33 12.77 10.31
CA GLY A 79 -1.17 13.33 11.03
C GLY A 79 -0.07 12.32 11.39
N LEU A 80 -0.16 11.06 10.94
CA LEU A 80 0.80 9.98 11.23
C LEU A 80 1.95 9.92 10.20
N GLY A 81 2.12 10.97 9.40
CA GLY A 81 2.85 10.90 8.13
C GLY A 81 4.35 11.22 8.16
N HIS A 82 4.97 11.56 9.29
CA HIS A 82 6.19 12.38 9.23
C HIS A 82 7.53 11.82 9.73
N GLU A 83 7.62 10.66 10.41
CA GLU A 83 8.93 10.23 10.95
C GLU A 83 9.46 8.86 10.54
N SER A 84 8.61 7.91 10.12
CA SER A 84 9.12 6.57 9.75
C SER A 84 9.67 6.49 8.31
N LEU A 85 9.54 7.55 7.50
CA LEU A 85 9.92 7.57 6.09
C LEU A 85 11.38 7.98 5.82
N LYS A 86 12.13 8.44 6.83
CA LYS A 86 13.56 8.79 6.68
C LYS A 86 14.48 7.58 6.53
N ILE A 87 14.02 6.36 6.85
CA ILE A 87 14.86 5.16 6.85
C ILE A 87 15.06 4.57 5.43
N CYS A 88 14.26 4.97 4.44
CA CYS A 88 14.34 4.42 3.08
C CYS A 88 15.00 5.39 2.06
N THR A 89 15.89 6.28 2.52
CA THR A 89 16.65 7.20 1.66
C THR A 89 18.17 6.99 1.78
N ILE A 90 18.59 5.72 1.77
CA ILE A 90 19.97 5.31 1.47
C ILE A 90 19.89 4.18 0.45
#